data_AF-A0A961DZ11-F1
#
_entry.id   AF-A0A961DZ11-F1
#
_cell.length_a   1.000
_cell.length_b   1.000
_cell.length_c   1.000
_cell.angle_alpha   90.00
_cell.angle_beta   90.00
_cell.angle_gamma   90.00
#
_symmetry.space_group_name_H-M   'P 1'
#
loop_
_entity.id
_entity.type
_entity.pdbx_description
1 polymer ?
#
loop_
_entity_poly.entity_id
_entity_poly.type
_entity_poly.pdbx_seq_one_letter_code
_entity_poly.pdbx_strand_id
1 'polypeptide(L)'
;MSEDTGDAAEETQDETGREETDAELTARFERDAIPLMDQLYGAALRMTRNPADAEDLVQEAMVKAYAGFRSFRAGTNLKAWLYRILTNAYINSY
;
A
#
# COMPACT_ATOMS: atom_id res chain seq x y z
N MET A 1 -26.60 40.48 -20.36
CA MET A 1 -26.01 40.78 -19.03
C MET A 1 -26.93 40.08 -18.03
N SER A 2 -26.62 38.91 -17.50
CA SER A 2 -25.31 38.29 -17.18
C SER A 2 -25.38 36.77 -17.46
N GLU A 3 -24.39 36.20 -18.19
CA GLU A 3 -23.36 35.27 -17.66
C GLU A 3 -24.01 33.98 -17.11
N ASP A 4 -24.23 32.92 -17.89
CA ASP A 4 -23.24 31.92 -18.36
C ASP A 4 -21.92 31.90 -17.59
N THR A 5 -21.79 30.94 -16.66
CA THR A 5 -20.54 30.27 -16.28
C THR A 5 -20.92 29.00 -15.54
N GLY A 6 -20.65 27.86 -16.17
CA GLY A 6 -20.69 26.55 -15.55
C GLY A 6 -19.44 26.28 -14.70
N ASP A 7 -19.16 24.99 -14.52
CA ASP A 7 -17.91 24.41 -14.00
C ASP A 7 -17.84 24.33 -12.45
N ALA A 8 -17.68 23.18 -11.81
CA ALA A 8 -17.53 21.81 -12.26
C ALA A 8 -18.17 20.91 -11.18
N ALA A 9 -18.97 19.95 -11.62
CA ALA A 9 -19.24 18.78 -10.81
C ALA A 9 -17.87 18.11 -10.57
N GLU A 10 -17.52 17.88 -9.31
CA GLU A 10 -16.39 17.02 -8.95
C GLU A 10 -16.79 15.59 -9.32
N GLU A 11 -16.65 15.32 -10.61
CA GLU A 11 -16.78 14.02 -11.25
C GLU A 11 -15.65 13.15 -10.69
N THR A 12 -15.93 12.50 -9.56
CA THR A 12 -15.23 11.28 -9.18
C THR A 12 -15.64 10.20 -10.17
N GLN A 13 -15.11 10.29 -11.39
CA GLN A 13 -15.18 9.23 -12.39
C GLN A 13 -14.34 8.07 -11.85
N ASP A 14 -15.02 7.08 -11.29
CA ASP A 14 -14.60 5.69 -11.38
C ASP A 14 -14.60 5.34 -12.88
N GLU A 15 -13.49 5.68 -13.56
CA GLU A 15 -13.23 5.38 -14.96
C GLU A 15 -12.84 3.89 -15.04
N THR A 16 -13.81 3.00 -14.78
CA THR A 16 -13.67 1.56 -14.93
C THR A 16 -13.46 1.22 -16.42
N GLY A 17 -12.20 1.26 -16.88
CA GLY A 17 -11.87 0.92 -18.27
C GLY A 17 -10.42 1.14 -18.69
N ARG A 18 -9.67 2.03 -18.02
CA ARG A 18 -8.21 2.13 -18.18
C ARG A 18 -7.53 1.21 -17.17
N GLU A 19 -6.77 0.22 -17.65
CA GLU A 19 -5.84 -0.51 -16.78
C GLU A 19 -4.80 0.48 -16.23
N GLU A 20 -4.71 0.59 -14.90
CA GLU A 20 -3.72 1.41 -14.21
C GLU A 20 -2.30 1.03 -14.69
N THR A 21 -1.55 2.03 -15.18
CA THR A 21 -0.18 1.82 -15.62
C THR A 21 0.71 1.40 -14.44
N ASP A 22 1.83 0.74 -14.72
CA ASP A 22 2.78 0.35 -13.66
C ASP A 22 3.32 1.56 -12.88
N ALA A 23 3.49 2.70 -13.55
CA ALA A 23 3.92 3.95 -12.93
C ALA A 23 2.86 4.51 -11.96
N GLU A 24 1.58 4.50 -12.35
CA GLU A 24 0.47 4.95 -11.49
C GLU A 24 0.28 4.02 -10.28
N LEU A 25 0.37 2.71 -10.50
CA LEU A 25 0.35 1.71 -9.43
C LEU A 25 1.48 1.96 -8.42
N THR A 26 2.70 2.20 -8.93
CA THR A 26 3.87 2.49 -8.10
C THR A 26 3.66 3.74 -7.28
N ALA A 27 3.22 4.84 -7.90
CA ALA A 27 2.95 6.09 -7.21
C ALA A 27 1.88 5.93 -6.12
N ARG A 28 0.83 5.13 -6.40
CA ARG A 28 -0.21 4.80 -5.41
C ARG A 28 0.36 3.99 -4.25
N PHE A 29 1.18 2.99 -4.54
CA PHE A 29 1.83 2.17 -3.52
C PHE A 29 2.74 3.01 -2.64
N GLU A 30 3.59 3.85 -3.23
CA GLU A 30 4.50 4.71 -2.49
C GLU A 30 3.74 5.66 -1.57
N ARG A 31 2.70 6.33 -2.09
CA ARG A 31 1.88 7.26 -1.32
C ARG A 31 1.22 6.60 -0.11
N ASP A 32 0.68 5.39 -0.27
CA ASP A 32 -0.16 4.77 0.75
C ASP A 32 0.62 3.81 1.67
N ALA A 33 1.64 3.12 1.15
CA ALA A 33 2.38 2.08 1.87
C ALA A 33 3.67 2.57 2.53
N ILE A 34 4.42 3.52 1.92
CA ILE A 34 5.66 4.05 2.52
C ILE A 34 5.40 4.64 3.92
N PRO A 35 4.34 5.42 4.18
CA PRO A 35 4.08 5.96 5.52
C PRO A 35 3.79 4.88 6.59
N LEU A 36 3.48 3.66 6.17
CA LEU A 36 3.21 2.53 7.06
C LEU A 36 4.46 1.70 7.36
N MET A 37 5.55 1.91 6.62
CA MET A 37 6.83 1.20 6.75
C MET A 37 7.37 1.25 8.19
N ASP A 38 7.43 2.43 8.80
CA ASP A 38 7.93 2.60 10.18
C ASP A 38 7.10 1.81 11.21
N GLN A 39 5.78 1.74 10.99
CA GLN A 39 4.88 0.99 11.87
C GLN A 39 5.04 -0.53 11.70
N LEU A 40 5.29 -0.99 10.47
CA LEU A 40 5.61 -2.38 10.18
C LEU A 40 6.97 -2.76 10.79
N TYR A 41 7.96 -1.88 10.70
CA TYR A 41 9.26 -2.08 11.33
C TYR A 41 9.17 -2.21 12.84
N GLY A 42 8.43 -1.33 13.51
CA GLY A 42 8.18 -1.46 14.95
C GLY A 42 7.48 -2.76 15.33
N ALA A 43 6.63 -3.32 14.45
CA ALA A 43 6.02 -4.62 14.66
C ALA A 43 6.99 -5.78 14.43
N ALA A 44 7.77 -5.73 13.34
CA ALA A 44 8.80 -6.71 13.01
C ALA A 44 9.84 -6.83 14.13
N LEU A 45 10.32 -5.69 14.65
CA LEU A 45 11.24 -5.66 15.80
C LEU A 45 10.70 -6.40 17.03
N ARG A 46 9.39 -6.30 17.30
CA ARG A 46 8.76 -7.00 18.42
C ARG A 46 8.69 -8.51 18.19
N MET A 47 8.61 -8.94 16.94
CA MET A 47 8.54 -10.35 16.55
C MET A 47 9.93 -11.00 16.53
N THR A 48 10.91 -10.38 15.87
CA THR A 48 12.26 -10.94 15.66
C THR A 48 13.19 -10.68 16.85
N ARG A 49 12.98 -9.58 17.59
CA ARG A 49 13.88 -9.08 18.65
C ARG A 49 15.31 -8.79 18.16
N ASN A 50 15.50 -8.67 16.85
CA ASN A 50 16.77 -8.36 16.20
C ASN A 50 16.51 -7.29 15.13
N PRO A 51 17.22 -6.14 15.18
CA PRO A 51 17.08 -5.09 14.17
C PRO A 51 17.34 -5.55 12.74
N ALA A 52 18.38 -6.35 12.50
CA ALA A 52 18.72 -6.83 11.17
C ALA A 52 17.60 -7.73 10.60
N ASP A 53 17.18 -8.73 11.39
CA ASP A 53 16.09 -9.62 10.98
C ASP A 53 14.77 -8.87 10.80
N ALA A 54 14.54 -7.78 11.55
CA ALA A 54 13.36 -6.94 11.40
C ALA A 54 13.38 -6.12 10.10
N GLU A 55 14.54 -5.57 9.73
CA GLU A 55 14.73 -4.87 8.45
C GLU A 55 14.48 -5.83 7.29
N ASP A 56 15.07 -7.02 7.33
CA ASP A 56 14.90 -8.04 6.30
C ASP A 56 13.43 -8.48 6.18
N LEU A 57 12.76 -8.71 7.31
CA LEU A 57 11.35 -9.10 7.33
C LEU A 57 10.43 -8.01 6.74
N VAL A 58 10.68 -6.73 7.06
CA VAL A 58 9.90 -5.63 6.47
C VAL A 58 10.16 -5.54 4.98
N GLN A 59 11.40 -5.64 4.53
CA GLN A 59 11.73 -5.60 3.11
C GLN A 59 11.03 -6.73 2.35
N GLU A 60 11.08 -7.96 2.86
CA GLU A 60 10.38 -9.10 2.26
C GLU A 60 8.86 -8.87 2.20
N ALA A 61 8.28 -8.33 3.27
CA ALA A 61 6.86 -8.00 3.31
C ALA A 61 6.49 -6.92 2.28
N MET A 62 7.33 -5.90 2.10
CA MET A 62 7.11 -4.84 1.11
C MET A 62 7.22 -5.35 -0.33
N VAL A 63 8.16 -6.25 -0.62
CA VAL A 63 8.27 -6.91 -1.94
C VAL A 63 7.00 -7.71 -2.25
N LYS A 64 6.52 -8.51 -1.29
CA LYS A 64 5.26 -9.29 -1.43
C LYS A 64 4.05 -8.37 -1.56
N ALA A 65 4.01 -7.28 -0.81
CA ALA A 65 2.95 -6.29 -0.88
C ALA A 65 2.91 -5.62 -2.26
N TYR A 66 4.04 -5.17 -2.78
CA TYR A 66 4.13 -4.56 -4.11
C TYR A 66 3.66 -5.53 -5.20
N ALA A 67 4.12 -6.79 -5.17
CA ALA A 67 3.69 -7.83 -6.11
C ALA A 67 2.16 -8.11 -6.06
N GLY A 68 1.55 -8.02 -4.87
CA GLY A 68 0.11 -8.20 -4.67
C GLY A 68 -0.73 -6.92 -4.85
N PHE A 69 -0.11 -5.75 -4.98
CA PHE A 69 -0.80 -4.47 -4.83
C PHE A 69 -1.80 -4.16 -5.96
N ARG A 70 -1.58 -4.70 -7.17
CA ARG A 70 -2.55 -4.60 -8.28
C ARG A 70 -3.91 -5.20 -7.92
N SER A 71 -3.93 -6.24 -7.09
CA SER A 71 -5.15 -6.90 -6.62
C SER A 71 -5.75 -6.26 -5.37
N PHE A 72 -5.02 -5.35 -4.72
CA PHE A 72 -5.50 -4.66 -3.53
C PHE A 72 -6.55 -3.62 -3.94
N ARG A 73 -7.76 -3.75 -3.38
CA ARG A 73 -8.85 -2.80 -3.62
C ARG A 73 -8.71 -1.59 -2.71
N ALA A 74 -8.57 -0.41 -3.32
CA ALA A 74 -8.60 0.88 -2.62
C ALA A 74 -9.91 1.04 -1.81
N GLY A 75 -9.82 1.65 -0.63
CA GLY A 75 -10.93 1.76 0.32
C GLY A 75 -11.04 0.62 1.34
N THR A 76 -10.23 -0.44 1.21
CA THR A 76 -10.04 -1.43 2.28
C THR A 76 -8.90 -1.04 3.22
N ASN A 77 -8.76 -1.74 4.35
CA ASN A 77 -7.74 -1.41 5.35
C ASN A 77 -6.34 -1.89 4.92
N LEU A 78 -5.62 -1.01 4.22
CA LEU A 78 -4.25 -1.27 3.74
C LEU A 78 -3.32 -1.69 4.88
N LYS A 79 -3.41 -1.00 6.03
CA LYS A 79 -2.61 -1.33 7.21
C LYS A 79 -2.83 -2.79 7.63
N ALA A 80 -4.07 -3.20 7.85
CA ALA A 80 -4.37 -4.58 8.25
C ALA A 80 -3.88 -5.61 7.21
N TRP A 81 -3.96 -5.28 5.92
CA TRP A 81 -3.45 -6.13 4.85
C TRP A 81 -1.92 -6.26 4.89
N LEU A 82 -1.18 -5.16 5.05
CA LEU A 82 0.28 -5.18 5.19
C LEU A 82 0.74 -5.96 6.44
N TYR A 83 0.05 -5.79 7.57
CA TYR A 83 0.34 -6.57 8.79
C TYR A 83 0.12 -8.08 8.59
N ARG A 84 -0.88 -8.47 7.79
CA ARG A 84 -1.08 -9.88 7.42
C ARG A 84 0.10 -10.39 6.60
N ILE A 85 0.56 -9.64 5.60
CA ILE A 85 1.71 -10.02 4.78
C ILE A 85 2.97 -10.16 5.65
N LEU A 86 3.23 -9.18 6.52
CA LEU A 86 4.35 -9.20 7.46
C LEU A 86 4.32 -10.45 8.35
N THR A 87 3.16 -10.76 8.93
CA THR A 87 2.99 -11.93 9.81
C THR A 87 3.18 -13.23 9.03
N ASN A 88 2.65 -13.31 7.81
CA ASN A 88 2.85 -14.47 6.94
C ASN A 88 4.32 -14.63 6.53
N ALA A 89 5.03 -13.54 6.25
CA ALA A 89 6.46 -13.59 5.94
C ALA A 89 7.25 -14.14 7.14
N TYR A 90 6.96 -13.65 8.35
CA TYR A 90 7.61 -14.15 9.57
C TYR A 90 7.39 -15.65 9.80
N ILE A 91 6.15 -16.14 9.67
CA ILE A 91 5.82 -17.56 9.85
C ILE A 91 6.50 -18.46 8.82
N ASN A 92 6.75 -17.96 7.60
CA ASN A 92 7.43 -18.76 6.58
C ASN A 92 8.95 -18.81 6.79
N SER A 93 9.52 -17.85 7.52
CA SER A 93 10.96 -17.73 7.74
C SER A 93 11.43 -18.34 9.08
N TYR A 94 10.51 -18.70 10.00
CA TYR A 94 10.78 -19.28 11.33
C TYR A 94 9.86 -20.46 11.65
#